data_AF-S7S204-F1
#
_entry.id   AF-S7S204-F1
#
_cell.length_a   1.000
_cell.length_b   1.000
_cell.length_c   1.000
_cell.angle_alpha   90.00
_cell.angle_beta   90.00
_cell.angle_gamma   90.00
#
_symmetry.space_group_name_H-M   'P 1'
#
loop_
_entity.id
_entity.type
_entity.pdbx_description
1 polymer ?
#
loop_
_entity_poly.entity_id
_entity_poly.type
_entity_poly.pdbx_seq_one_letter_code
_entity_poly.pdbx_strand_id
1 'polypeptide(L)'
;MIKQLGTSYYVWPGASHNRFEHCLGVAHLARLMAEHLQTHQPELEITDRDVKCVELAGLCHDLGHGPWSHVWDGQFIPRALEGSTWTHEEGSEMMFDDMVSSNRIDISEADAEFVKALIAGDSKRCGGKEKPFLFEIVANKRNGIDVDKFDYIARDSHAIGEKGNISLTRLIHSARVIDDQICYDIKDANQLYELCYTRFSLHKRIYNHKTAKAIEYMIIDALLAAEPHMKIAEQVFDPERYVYLTDDLMPRIEMSRDPELKESQAIFDRIRTRDLYKCVDYKVFEWAYKDICEQHITPEKIVEAAKNLTNSPSTPRPHSDVDIADSPRRDAPFELDELTPGQVIVDLTKMHYGMKDKNPLDSIKFYSKNNPGRCETAGPGDVSLLMPSVFGEVLLRVYTKDERFFGIVQAGYRAVLAEMPELDPAGEAAPRTQAAAGTNAGITTWSGDRDLSVSFREGTPPPSDATLPVTPGFQTPPRASSTSTLTSVRSFGRSQSGPVGMGLSAGRTISVRDINHFTTVPKNYVPKSPTHGHKRKRSRADTSVDAGAETEATPAKKR
;
A
#
# COMPACT_ATOMS: atom_id res chain seq x y z
N MET A 1 -7.55 -19.11 -15.03
CA MET A 1 -7.66 -18.38 -13.73
C MET A 1 -6.80 -17.13 -13.79
N ILE A 2 -7.09 -16.13 -12.97
CA ILE A 2 -6.45 -14.80 -13.02
C ILE A 2 -5.80 -14.49 -11.68
N LYS A 3 -4.49 -14.23 -11.67
CA LYS A 3 -3.73 -13.89 -10.47
C LYS A 3 -4.14 -12.52 -9.92
N GLN A 4 -4.33 -12.45 -8.60
CA GLN A 4 -4.66 -11.21 -7.89
C GLN A 4 -3.60 -10.12 -8.17
N LEU A 5 -2.33 -10.48 -7.99
CA LEU A 5 -1.19 -9.56 -8.09
C LEU A 5 -0.44 -9.62 -9.43
N GLY A 6 -1.06 -10.21 -10.46
CA GLY A 6 -0.54 -10.28 -11.83
C GLY A 6 0.93 -10.71 -11.89
N THR A 7 1.81 -9.77 -12.27
CA THR A 7 3.24 -10.02 -12.45
C THR A 7 4.05 -10.11 -11.15
N SER A 8 3.49 -9.70 -10.01
CA SER A 8 4.17 -9.81 -8.70
C SER A 8 4.51 -11.27 -8.33
N TYR A 9 3.75 -12.24 -8.85
CA TYR A 9 4.02 -13.67 -8.70
C TYR A 9 5.42 -14.08 -9.20
N TYR A 10 5.95 -13.41 -10.24
CA TYR A 10 7.29 -13.67 -10.77
C TYR A 10 8.42 -13.07 -9.90
N VAL A 11 8.08 -12.44 -8.77
CA VAL A 11 9.01 -11.88 -7.77
C VAL A 11 8.76 -12.51 -6.39
N TRP A 12 7.48 -12.69 -6.02
CA TRP A 12 7.04 -13.38 -4.81
C TRP A 12 6.28 -14.66 -5.18
N PRO A 13 6.92 -15.84 -5.11
CA PRO A 13 6.26 -17.12 -5.42
C PRO A 13 5.05 -17.43 -4.52
N GLY A 14 5.00 -16.84 -3.32
CA GLY A 14 3.85 -16.92 -2.40
C GLY A 14 2.61 -16.15 -2.86
N ALA A 15 2.76 -15.13 -3.73
CA ALA A 15 1.67 -14.40 -4.38
C ALA A 15 1.03 -15.23 -5.52
N SER A 16 0.68 -16.47 -5.22
CA SER A 16 0.12 -17.45 -6.15
C SER A 16 -1.41 -17.40 -6.23
N HIS A 17 -2.04 -16.60 -5.36
CA HIS A 17 -3.48 -16.45 -5.22
C HIS A 17 -4.14 -15.70 -6.38
N ASN A 18 -5.43 -15.95 -6.55
CA ASN A 18 -6.26 -15.55 -7.67
C ASN A 18 -7.42 -14.65 -7.19
N ARG A 19 -8.04 -13.95 -8.15
CA ARG A 19 -9.24 -13.13 -7.93
C ARG A 19 -10.41 -13.93 -7.33
N PHE A 20 -10.49 -15.24 -7.60
CA PHE A 20 -11.56 -16.13 -7.10
C PHE A 20 -11.65 -16.17 -5.57
N GLU A 21 -10.57 -16.56 -4.88
CA GLU A 21 -10.57 -16.65 -3.42
C GLU A 21 -10.65 -15.27 -2.74
N HIS A 22 -10.24 -14.21 -3.43
CA HIS A 22 -10.46 -12.82 -3.02
C HIS A 22 -11.96 -12.46 -3.06
N CYS A 23 -12.65 -12.68 -4.18
CA CYS A 23 -14.11 -12.48 -4.30
C CYS A 23 -14.90 -13.20 -3.20
N LEU A 24 -14.54 -14.45 -2.87
CA LEU A 24 -15.14 -15.18 -1.76
C LEU A 24 -14.91 -14.52 -0.38
N GLY A 25 -13.73 -13.93 -0.18
CA GLY A 25 -13.40 -13.19 1.04
C GLY A 25 -14.15 -11.86 1.14
N VAL A 26 -14.24 -11.11 0.04
CA VAL A 26 -15.00 -9.86 -0.04
C VAL A 26 -16.50 -10.12 0.18
N ALA A 27 -17.08 -11.16 -0.44
CA ALA A 27 -18.46 -11.59 -0.18
C ALA A 27 -18.72 -11.86 1.30
N HIS A 28 -17.84 -12.64 1.94
CA HIS A 28 -17.93 -12.96 3.37
C HIS A 28 -17.85 -11.71 4.26
N LEU A 29 -16.91 -10.80 4.00
CA LEU A 29 -16.76 -9.56 4.77
C LEU A 29 -17.93 -8.58 4.52
N ALA A 30 -18.44 -8.51 3.29
CA ALA A 30 -19.62 -7.70 2.94
C ALA A 30 -20.85 -8.17 3.71
N ARG A 31 -21.08 -9.50 3.75
CA ARG A 31 -22.13 -10.13 4.54
C ARG A 31 -21.98 -9.82 6.04
N LEU A 32 -20.79 -10.03 6.61
CA LEU A 32 -20.54 -9.75 8.03
C LEU A 32 -20.76 -8.27 8.40
N MET A 33 -20.38 -7.34 7.51
CA MET A 33 -20.65 -5.91 7.71
C MET A 33 -22.15 -5.62 7.70
N ALA A 34 -22.89 -6.15 6.73
CA ALA A 34 -24.33 -5.95 6.62
C ALA A 34 -25.11 -6.56 7.79
N GLU A 35 -24.80 -7.81 8.18
CA GLU A 35 -25.39 -8.50 9.35
C GLU A 35 -25.06 -7.79 10.68
N HIS A 36 -23.83 -7.27 10.83
CA HIS A 36 -23.44 -6.48 12.00
C HIS A 36 -24.29 -5.21 12.13
N LEU A 37 -24.42 -4.44 11.04
CA LEU A 37 -25.24 -3.22 11.03
C LEU A 37 -26.73 -3.54 11.25
N GLN A 38 -27.26 -4.58 10.59
CA GLN A 38 -28.64 -5.05 10.75
C GLN A 38 -28.95 -5.40 12.22
N THR A 39 -28.04 -6.10 12.89
CA THR A 39 -28.25 -6.58 14.26
C THR A 39 -28.09 -5.48 15.29
N HIS A 40 -27.11 -4.58 15.12
CA HIS A 40 -26.78 -3.56 16.12
C HIS A 40 -27.53 -2.24 15.94
N GLN A 41 -28.15 -2.02 14.77
CA GLN A 41 -29.00 -0.87 14.48
C GLN A 41 -30.28 -1.27 13.74
N PRO A 42 -31.24 -1.92 14.42
CA PRO A 42 -32.52 -2.29 13.81
C PRO A 42 -33.30 -1.10 13.23
N GLU A 43 -33.03 0.13 13.70
CA GLU A 43 -33.63 1.37 13.17
C GLU A 43 -33.23 1.68 11.72
N LEU A 44 -32.22 0.99 11.16
CA LEU A 44 -31.81 1.12 9.76
C LEU A 44 -32.67 0.29 8.79
N GLU A 45 -33.56 -0.57 9.31
CA GLU A 45 -34.47 -1.42 8.52
C GLU A 45 -33.77 -2.25 7.43
N ILE A 46 -32.54 -2.70 7.70
CA ILE A 46 -31.76 -3.57 6.79
C ILE A 46 -32.45 -4.94 6.71
N THR A 47 -32.84 -5.32 5.50
CA THR A 47 -33.57 -6.57 5.23
C THR A 47 -32.62 -7.69 4.80
N ASP A 48 -33.08 -8.94 4.87
CA ASP A 48 -32.31 -10.10 4.39
C ASP A 48 -32.04 -10.03 2.88
N ARG A 49 -32.91 -9.34 2.13
CA ARG A 49 -32.68 -8.98 0.72
C ARG A 49 -31.46 -8.08 0.60
N ASP A 50 -31.35 -7.05 1.42
CA ASP A 50 -30.25 -6.08 1.38
C ASP A 50 -28.91 -6.78 1.70
N VAL A 51 -28.89 -7.62 2.75
CA VAL A 51 -27.72 -8.45 3.11
C VAL A 51 -27.31 -9.34 1.94
N LYS A 52 -28.26 -10.04 1.30
CA LYS A 52 -28.00 -10.90 0.13
C LYS A 52 -27.46 -10.10 -1.06
N CYS A 53 -28.00 -8.92 -1.35
CA CYS A 53 -27.53 -8.07 -2.46
C CYS A 53 -26.12 -7.53 -2.20
N VAL A 54 -25.81 -7.16 -0.96
CA VAL A 54 -24.46 -6.72 -0.55
C VAL A 54 -23.44 -7.87 -0.61
N GLU A 55 -23.82 -9.08 -0.19
CA GLU A 55 -23.00 -10.29 -0.33
C GLU A 55 -22.75 -10.64 -1.80
N LEU A 56 -23.79 -10.60 -2.66
CA LEU A 56 -23.66 -10.83 -4.10
C LEU A 56 -22.80 -9.77 -4.79
N ALA A 57 -22.93 -8.48 -4.44
CA ALA A 57 -22.06 -7.42 -4.95
C ALA A 57 -20.60 -7.66 -4.55
N GLY A 58 -20.34 -8.03 -3.28
CA GLY A 58 -19.00 -8.41 -2.82
C GLY A 58 -18.43 -9.62 -3.57
N LEU A 59 -19.26 -10.61 -3.91
CA LEU A 59 -18.86 -11.78 -4.70
C LEU A 59 -18.56 -11.45 -6.17
N CYS A 60 -19.27 -10.47 -6.76
CA CYS A 60 -19.28 -10.23 -8.20
C CYS A 60 -18.51 -8.98 -8.66
N HIS A 61 -18.00 -8.16 -7.73
CA HIS A 61 -17.35 -6.87 -8.06
C HIS A 61 -16.16 -6.99 -9.02
N ASP A 62 -15.50 -8.14 -9.03
CA ASP A 62 -14.21 -8.40 -9.66
C ASP A 62 -14.29 -9.35 -10.88
N LEU A 63 -15.50 -9.70 -11.34
CA LEU A 63 -15.73 -10.62 -12.46
C LEU A 63 -15.14 -10.13 -13.79
N GLY A 64 -15.01 -8.81 -13.97
CA GLY A 64 -14.50 -8.16 -15.17
C GLY A 64 -12.98 -7.98 -15.23
N HIS A 65 -12.22 -8.54 -14.29
CA HIS A 65 -10.77 -8.55 -14.43
C HIS A 65 -10.32 -9.51 -15.54
N GLY A 66 -9.35 -9.07 -16.34
CA GLY A 66 -8.72 -9.87 -17.39
C GLY A 66 -7.36 -10.46 -17.01
N PRO A 67 -6.65 -11.09 -17.96
CA PRO A 67 -5.33 -11.67 -17.75
C PRO A 67 -4.35 -10.74 -17.03
N TRP A 68 -3.72 -11.23 -15.95
CA TRP A 68 -2.83 -10.48 -15.06
C TRP A 68 -3.46 -9.28 -14.32
N SER A 69 -4.79 -9.27 -14.13
CA SER A 69 -5.52 -8.24 -13.36
C SER A 69 -5.25 -6.82 -13.90
N HIS A 70 -4.65 -5.91 -13.11
CA HIS A 70 -4.49 -4.49 -13.47
C HIS A 70 -3.54 -4.19 -14.65
N VAL A 71 -2.85 -5.21 -15.16
CA VAL A 71 -2.09 -5.12 -16.41
C VAL A 71 -3.05 -5.03 -17.61
N TRP A 72 -4.23 -5.65 -17.52
CA TRP A 72 -5.19 -5.77 -18.61
C TRP A 72 -5.90 -4.44 -18.90
N ASP A 73 -6.72 -3.97 -17.96
CA ASP A 73 -7.44 -2.69 -18.02
C ASP A 73 -6.48 -1.49 -17.93
N GLY A 74 -5.50 -1.56 -17.04
CA GLY A 74 -4.64 -0.42 -16.73
C GLY A 74 -3.56 -0.12 -17.77
N GLN A 75 -3.20 -1.06 -18.66
CA GLN A 75 -2.08 -0.88 -19.61
C GLN A 75 -2.28 -1.53 -20.98
N PHE A 76 -2.80 -2.75 -21.07
CA PHE A 76 -2.94 -3.44 -22.37
C PHE A 76 -4.10 -2.88 -23.20
N ILE A 77 -5.32 -2.88 -22.66
CA ILE A 77 -6.52 -2.43 -23.37
C ILE A 77 -6.40 -0.98 -23.89
N PRO A 78 -5.89 0.01 -23.11
CA PRO A 78 -5.71 1.38 -23.60
C PRO A 78 -4.68 1.53 -24.74
N ARG A 79 -3.79 0.54 -24.95
CA ARG A 79 -2.80 0.52 -26.03
C ARG A 79 -3.24 -0.30 -27.24
N ALA A 80 -4.03 -1.36 -27.02
CA ALA A 80 -4.57 -2.20 -28.07
C ALA A 80 -5.84 -1.60 -28.72
N LEU A 81 -6.66 -0.90 -27.94
CA LEU A 81 -7.88 -0.23 -28.38
C LEU A 81 -7.77 1.27 -28.11
N GLU A 82 -7.15 2.00 -29.04
CA GLU A 82 -6.98 3.45 -28.93
C GLU A 82 -8.33 4.17 -28.74
N GLY A 83 -8.44 4.99 -27.70
CA GLY A 83 -9.67 5.71 -27.34
C GLY A 83 -10.69 4.90 -26.54
N SER A 84 -10.43 3.63 -26.22
CA SER A 84 -11.28 2.85 -25.31
C SER A 84 -11.26 3.43 -23.89
N THR A 85 -12.43 3.52 -23.27
CA THR A 85 -12.61 3.87 -21.84
C THR A 85 -12.93 2.66 -20.97
N TRP A 86 -12.86 1.44 -21.52
CA TRP A 86 -13.26 0.21 -20.86
C TRP A 86 -12.55 0.00 -19.52
N THR A 87 -13.30 -0.37 -18.48
CA THR A 87 -12.75 -0.72 -17.16
C THR A 87 -13.18 -2.11 -16.71
N HIS A 88 -12.46 -2.67 -15.73
CA HIS A 88 -12.84 -3.96 -15.14
C HIS A 88 -14.20 -3.89 -14.42
N GLU A 89 -14.63 -2.73 -13.92
CA GLU A 89 -15.99 -2.57 -13.36
C GLU A 89 -17.08 -2.69 -14.44
N GLU A 90 -16.89 -2.09 -15.62
CA GLU A 90 -17.79 -2.28 -16.77
C GLU A 90 -17.82 -3.75 -17.23
N GLY A 91 -16.64 -4.39 -17.24
CA GLY A 91 -16.52 -5.84 -17.46
C GLY A 91 -17.27 -6.68 -16.41
N SER A 92 -17.26 -6.27 -15.14
CA SER A 92 -17.96 -6.99 -14.05
C SER A 92 -19.47 -6.90 -14.22
N GLU A 93 -20.00 -5.74 -14.62
CA GLU A 93 -21.43 -5.58 -14.93
C GLU A 93 -21.86 -6.47 -16.12
N MET A 94 -21.07 -6.48 -17.21
CA MET A 94 -21.32 -7.34 -18.38
C MET A 94 -21.28 -8.84 -18.02
N MET A 95 -20.23 -9.28 -17.30
CA MET A 95 -20.07 -10.67 -16.89
C MET A 95 -21.12 -11.11 -15.87
N PHE A 96 -21.63 -10.19 -15.05
CA PHE A 96 -22.74 -10.47 -14.13
C PHE A 96 -24.05 -10.71 -14.88
N ASP A 97 -24.41 -9.85 -15.84
CA ASP A 97 -25.63 -9.99 -16.63
C ASP A 97 -25.62 -11.27 -17.51
N ASP A 98 -24.47 -11.63 -18.10
CA ASP A 98 -24.30 -12.93 -18.77
C ASP A 98 -24.40 -14.10 -17.78
N MET A 99 -23.65 -14.08 -16.67
CA MET A 99 -23.68 -15.15 -15.68
C MET A 99 -25.11 -15.43 -15.17
N VAL A 100 -25.89 -14.39 -14.90
CA VAL A 100 -27.30 -14.51 -14.46
C VAL A 100 -28.16 -15.14 -15.55
N SER A 101 -28.08 -14.67 -16.78
CA SER A 101 -28.92 -15.13 -17.89
C SER A 101 -28.54 -16.53 -18.39
N SER A 102 -27.25 -16.77 -18.68
CA SER A 102 -26.72 -18.04 -19.19
C SER A 102 -26.88 -19.19 -18.19
N ASN A 103 -26.78 -18.94 -16.87
CA ASN A 103 -27.00 -19.96 -15.84
C ASN A 103 -28.43 -20.00 -15.29
N ARG A 104 -29.33 -19.11 -15.74
CA ARG A 104 -30.73 -18.99 -15.29
C ARG A 104 -30.86 -18.80 -13.77
N ILE A 105 -30.06 -17.87 -13.23
CA ILE A 105 -30.07 -17.55 -11.80
C ILE A 105 -31.37 -16.80 -11.45
N ASP A 106 -32.09 -17.27 -10.43
CA ASP A 106 -33.31 -16.62 -9.94
C ASP A 106 -32.96 -15.38 -9.11
N ILE A 107 -33.01 -14.22 -9.78
CA ILE A 107 -32.82 -12.89 -9.21
C ILE A 107 -33.77 -11.93 -9.92
N SER A 108 -34.39 -10.99 -9.18
CA SER A 108 -35.26 -9.99 -9.81
C SER A 108 -34.42 -8.91 -10.51
N GLU A 109 -34.96 -8.31 -11.57
CA GLU A 109 -34.33 -7.20 -12.29
C GLU A 109 -33.94 -6.04 -11.35
N ALA A 110 -34.80 -5.73 -10.38
CA ALA A 110 -34.53 -4.71 -9.36
C ALA A 110 -33.36 -5.06 -8.42
N ASP A 111 -33.16 -6.35 -8.13
CA ASP A 111 -32.03 -6.82 -7.30
C ASP A 111 -30.74 -6.87 -8.12
N ALA A 112 -30.81 -7.26 -9.40
CA ALA A 112 -29.68 -7.24 -10.32
C ALA A 112 -29.14 -5.82 -10.53
N GLU A 113 -30.02 -4.84 -10.76
CA GLU A 113 -29.65 -3.42 -10.83
C GLU A 113 -29.09 -2.89 -9.50
N PHE A 114 -29.64 -3.34 -8.36
CA PHE A 114 -29.08 -2.96 -7.05
C PHE A 114 -27.67 -3.55 -6.83
N VAL A 115 -27.44 -4.81 -7.19
CA VAL A 115 -26.11 -5.46 -7.14
C VAL A 115 -25.10 -4.71 -8.02
N LYS A 116 -25.44 -4.38 -9.28
CA LYS A 116 -24.58 -3.58 -10.17
C LYS A 116 -24.31 -2.18 -9.61
N ALA A 117 -25.31 -1.53 -9.03
CA ALA A 117 -25.14 -0.22 -8.39
C ALA A 117 -24.24 -0.26 -7.14
N LEU A 118 -24.27 -1.36 -6.36
CA LEU A 118 -23.37 -1.60 -5.23
C LEU A 118 -21.92 -1.86 -5.67
N ILE A 119 -21.72 -2.63 -6.75
CA ILE A 119 -20.39 -2.84 -7.37
C ILE A 119 -19.82 -1.50 -7.86
N ALA A 120 -20.62 -0.69 -8.55
CA ALA A 120 -20.24 0.64 -9.00
C ALA A 120 -20.05 1.64 -7.84
N GLY A 121 -20.62 1.39 -6.66
CA GLY A 121 -20.61 2.30 -5.52
C GLY A 121 -21.41 3.59 -5.75
N ASP A 122 -22.46 3.56 -6.58
CA ASP A 122 -23.27 4.73 -6.94
C ASP A 122 -24.77 4.53 -6.67
N SER A 123 -25.23 5.10 -5.54
CA SER A 123 -26.64 5.06 -5.11
C SER A 123 -27.62 5.79 -6.05
N LYS A 124 -27.13 6.64 -6.95
CA LYS A 124 -27.97 7.35 -7.92
C LYS A 124 -28.55 6.40 -8.97
N ARG A 125 -27.86 5.31 -9.29
CA ARG A 125 -28.34 4.27 -10.23
C ARG A 125 -29.65 3.63 -9.76
N CYS A 126 -29.84 3.48 -8.44
CA CYS A 126 -31.10 3.00 -7.85
C CYS A 126 -32.18 4.10 -7.66
N GLY A 127 -31.97 5.32 -8.17
CA GLY A 127 -32.92 6.43 -8.05
C GLY A 127 -33.21 6.87 -6.60
N GLY A 128 -32.29 6.62 -5.67
CA GLY A 128 -32.46 6.95 -4.25
C GLY A 128 -33.46 6.07 -3.49
N LYS A 129 -33.86 4.91 -4.05
CA LYS A 129 -34.76 3.94 -3.39
C LYS A 129 -34.07 3.10 -2.32
N GLU A 130 -32.75 2.92 -2.46
CA GLU A 130 -31.93 2.04 -1.63
C GLU A 130 -31.12 2.83 -0.60
N LYS A 131 -30.77 2.17 0.52
CA LYS A 131 -30.19 2.81 1.70
C LYS A 131 -28.75 3.29 1.41
N PRO A 132 -28.42 4.60 1.54
CA PRO A 132 -27.16 5.16 1.04
C PRO A 132 -25.89 4.54 1.62
N PHE A 133 -25.89 4.20 2.92
CA PHE A 133 -24.73 3.60 3.59
C PHE A 133 -24.35 2.20 3.09
N LEU A 134 -25.25 1.47 2.40
CA LEU A 134 -24.93 0.14 1.86
C LEU A 134 -23.89 0.23 0.72
N PHE A 135 -23.90 1.33 -0.03
CA PHE A 135 -22.92 1.62 -1.09
C PHE A 135 -21.51 1.92 -0.54
N GLU A 136 -21.36 2.10 0.77
CA GLU A 136 -20.07 2.25 1.45
C GLU A 136 -19.44 0.92 1.88
N ILE A 137 -20.14 -0.22 1.71
CA ILE A 137 -19.64 -1.54 2.14
C ILE A 137 -18.67 -2.13 1.11
N VAL A 138 -19.09 -2.26 -0.15
CA VAL A 138 -18.32 -2.96 -1.21
C VAL A 138 -17.36 -2.02 -1.94
N ALA A 139 -17.82 -0.83 -2.37
CA ALA A 139 -17.05 0.09 -3.19
C ALA A 139 -17.18 1.55 -2.68
N ASN A 140 -16.44 1.89 -1.62
CA ASN A 140 -16.65 3.16 -0.91
C ASN A 140 -16.04 4.36 -1.66
N LYS A 141 -16.81 4.99 -2.54
CA LYS A 141 -16.34 6.16 -3.31
C LYS A 141 -16.15 7.44 -2.47
N ARG A 142 -16.60 7.49 -1.20
CA ARG A 142 -16.42 8.66 -0.30
C ARG A 142 -15.00 8.75 0.26
N ASN A 143 -14.46 7.64 0.76
CA ASN A 143 -13.18 7.60 1.47
C ASN A 143 -12.30 6.39 1.15
N GLY A 144 -12.79 5.41 0.39
CA GLY A 144 -12.04 4.20 0.06
C GLY A 144 -11.81 3.26 1.25
N ILE A 145 -12.72 3.26 2.24
CA ILE A 145 -12.74 2.28 3.32
C ILE A 145 -13.92 1.33 3.10
N ASP A 146 -13.62 0.18 2.49
CA ASP A 146 -14.58 -0.85 2.08
C ASP A 146 -14.00 -2.26 2.32
N VAL A 147 -14.86 -3.28 2.17
CA VAL A 147 -14.49 -4.67 2.47
C VAL A 147 -13.59 -5.32 1.41
N ASP A 148 -13.54 -4.78 0.19
CA ASP A 148 -12.54 -5.10 -0.83
C ASP A 148 -11.12 -4.91 -0.25
N LYS A 149 -10.84 -3.70 0.24
CA LYS A 149 -9.54 -3.36 0.84
C LYS A 149 -9.26 -4.14 2.12
N PHE A 150 -10.30 -4.49 2.87
CA PHE A 150 -10.14 -5.33 4.06
C PHE A 150 -9.62 -6.73 3.68
N ASP A 151 -10.18 -7.35 2.64
CA ASP A 151 -9.72 -8.65 2.17
C ASP A 151 -8.32 -8.58 1.53
N TYR A 152 -8.13 -7.78 0.48
CA TYR A 152 -6.87 -7.86 -0.29
C TYR A 152 -5.68 -7.44 0.56
N ILE A 153 -5.80 -6.44 1.44
CA ILE A 153 -4.66 -6.02 2.28
C ILE A 153 -4.26 -7.16 3.21
N ALA A 154 -5.21 -7.86 3.83
CA ALA A 154 -4.91 -9.00 4.70
C ALA A 154 -4.35 -10.20 3.90
N ARG A 155 -4.95 -10.50 2.75
CA ARG A 155 -4.59 -11.62 1.87
C ARG A 155 -3.23 -11.45 1.21
N ASP A 156 -2.97 -10.28 0.63
CA ASP A 156 -1.72 -9.97 -0.04
C ASP A 156 -0.57 -9.94 0.95
N SER A 157 -0.74 -9.27 2.11
CA SER A 157 0.24 -9.31 3.20
C SER A 157 0.56 -10.75 3.62
N HIS A 158 -0.46 -11.60 3.78
CA HIS A 158 -0.24 -13.02 4.08
C HIS A 158 0.55 -13.73 2.98
N ALA A 159 0.18 -13.54 1.71
CA ALA A 159 0.79 -14.21 0.56
C ALA A 159 2.26 -13.82 0.31
N ILE A 160 2.65 -12.58 0.62
CA ILE A 160 4.05 -12.11 0.54
C ILE A 160 4.84 -12.37 1.84
N GLY A 161 4.18 -12.83 2.92
CA GLY A 161 4.81 -13.08 4.22
C GLY A 161 4.93 -11.86 5.14
N GLU A 162 4.26 -10.75 4.85
CA GLU A 162 4.20 -9.59 5.74
C GLU A 162 3.13 -9.77 6.85
N LYS A 163 3.51 -9.47 8.09
CA LYS A 163 2.62 -9.55 9.24
C LYS A 163 1.94 -8.21 9.47
N GLY A 164 0.73 -8.06 8.94
CA GLY A 164 -0.15 -6.93 9.26
C GLY A 164 -0.69 -7.00 10.70
N ASN A 165 -0.95 -5.85 11.30
CA ASN A 165 -1.59 -5.72 12.63
C ASN A 165 -3.08 -5.27 12.51
N ILE A 166 -3.72 -5.59 11.38
CA ILE A 166 -5.08 -5.14 11.06
C ILE A 166 -6.06 -6.23 11.47
N SER A 167 -6.92 -5.94 12.46
CA SER A 167 -8.02 -6.83 12.84
C SER A 167 -9.31 -6.43 12.09
N LEU A 168 -9.64 -7.19 11.03
CA LEU A 168 -10.84 -6.92 10.21
C LEU A 168 -12.13 -7.03 11.03
N THR A 169 -12.24 -8.05 11.88
CA THR A 169 -13.38 -8.23 12.82
C THR A 169 -13.56 -7.02 13.72
N ARG A 170 -12.47 -6.40 14.19
CA ARG A 170 -12.53 -5.19 15.03
C ARG A 170 -13.00 -3.98 14.23
N LEU A 171 -12.56 -3.81 12.98
CA LEU A 171 -13.06 -2.74 12.10
C LEU A 171 -14.57 -2.89 11.83
N ILE A 172 -15.04 -4.10 11.52
CA ILE A 172 -16.47 -4.38 11.33
C ILE A 172 -17.26 -4.09 12.61
N HIS A 173 -16.84 -4.63 13.76
CA HIS A 173 -17.54 -4.40 15.04
C HIS A 173 -17.51 -2.93 15.52
N SER A 174 -16.61 -2.12 14.97
CA SER A 174 -16.50 -0.67 15.21
C SER A 174 -17.38 0.16 14.29
N ALA A 175 -17.90 -0.43 13.20
CA ALA A 175 -18.75 0.26 12.24
C ALA A 175 -20.14 0.56 12.81
N ARG A 176 -20.64 1.76 12.51
CA ARG A 176 -21.97 2.25 12.90
C ARG A 176 -22.45 3.29 11.88
N VAL A 177 -23.72 3.23 11.47
CA VAL A 177 -24.33 4.24 10.60
C VAL A 177 -24.81 5.44 11.43
N ILE A 178 -24.41 6.64 11.00
CA ILE A 178 -24.78 7.93 11.59
C ILE A 178 -24.92 8.91 10.42
N ASP A 179 -26.03 9.64 10.31
CA ASP A 179 -26.29 10.56 9.20
C ASP A 179 -26.14 9.90 7.80
N ASP A 180 -26.70 8.70 7.64
CA ASP A 180 -26.69 7.86 6.42
C ASP A 180 -25.31 7.46 5.85
N GLN A 181 -24.26 7.52 6.68
CA GLN A 181 -22.89 7.14 6.33
C GLN A 181 -22.26 6.22 7.40
N ILE A 182 -21.35 5.34 6.99
CA ILE A 182 -20.60 4.47 7.90
C ILE A 182 -19.54 5.30 8.64
N CYS A 183 -19.58 5.19 9.97
CA CYS A 183 -18.67 5.80 10.93
C CYS A 183 -18.01 4.70 11.79
N TYR A 184 -16.84 4.99 12.36
CA TYR A 184 -16.09 4.05 13.21
C TYR A 184 -15.87 4.60 14.64
N ASP A 185 -15.64 3.78 15.67
CA ASP A 185 -15.26 4.30 17.00
C ASP A 185 -13.87 4.96 16.90
N ILE A 186 -13.73 6.18 17.44
CA ILE A 186 -12.47 6.95 17.45
C ILE A 186 -11.28 6.17 18.04
N LYS A 187 -11.52 5.18 18.92
CA LYS A 187 -10.49 4.28 19.46
C LYS A 187 -9.82 3.40 18.40
N ASP A 188 -10.48 3.22 17.26
CA ASP A 188 -10.01 2.38 16.15
C ASP A 188 -9.44 3.22 14.99
N ALA A 189 -9.31 4.53 15.16
CA ALA A 189 -8.65 5.41 14.18
C ALA A 189 -7.22 4.95 13.84
N ASN A 190 -6.49 4.39 14.81
CA ASN A 190 -5.18 3.77 14.54
C ASN A 190 -5.29 2.53 13.64
N GLN A 191 -6.33 1.71 13.74
CA GLN A 191 -6.52 0.56 12.83
C GLN A 191 -6.80 1.02 11.40
N LEU A 192 -7.54 2.13 11.22
CA LEU A 192 -7.82 2.73 9.91
C LEU A 192 -6.59 3.44 9.33
N TYR A 193 -5.77 4.07 10.17
CA TYR A 193 -4.47 4.59 9.77
C TYR A 193 -3.55 3.45 9.28
N GLU A 194 -3.42 2.37 10.05
CA GLU A 194 -2.63 1.19 9.68
C GLU A 194 -3.14 0.54 8.38
N LEU A 195 -4.45 0.52 8.13
CA LEU A 195 -5.03 0.07 6.85
C LEU A 195 -4.52 0.95 5.68
N CYS A 196 -4.63 2.28 5.81
CA CYS A 196 -4.19 3.23 4.78
C CYS A 196 -2.67 3.16 4.53
N TYR A 197 -1.90 3.03 5.62
CA TYR A 197 -0.44 2.87 5.57
C TYR A 197 -0.03 1.54 4.92
N THR A 198 -0.66 0.42 5.31
CA THR A 198 -0.36 -0.91 4.75
C THR A 198 -0.69 -0.93 3.26
N ARG A 199 -1.83 -0.35 2.84
CA ARG A 199 -2.15 -0.15 1.41
C ARG A 199 -1.03 0.61 0.68
N PHE A 200 -0.58 1.75 1.21
CA PHE A 200 0.52 2.52 0.62
C PHE A 200 1.82 1.70 0.55
N SER A 201 2.17 0.97 1.61
CA SER A 201 3.35 0.08 1.66
C SER A 201 3.29 -1.00 0.55
N LEU A 202 2.15 -1.69 0.41
CA LEU A 202 1.92 -2.70 -0.62
C LEU A 202 2.05 -2.11 -2.03
N HIS A 203 1.42 -0.96 -2.31
CA HIS A 203 1.58 -0.26 -3.59
C HIS A 203 3.04 0.12 -3.88
N LYS A 204 3.77 0.66 -2.90
CA LYS A 204 5.14 1.16 -3.08
C LYS A 204 6.18 0.05 -3.21
N ARG A 205 6.00 -1.07 -2.49
CA ARG A 205 7.01 -2.13 -2.35
C ARG A 205 6.72 -3.38 -3.16
N ILE A 206 5.44 -3.72 -3.37
CA ILE A 206 5.00 -4.99 -3.96
C ILE A 206 4.40 -4.78 -5.34
N TYR A 207 3.23 -4.13 -5.43
CA TYR A 207 2.47 -4.02 -6.69
C TYR A 207 3.27 -3.27 -7.76
N ASN A 208 4.00 -2.24 -7.35
CA ASN A 208 4.92 -1.52 -8.21
C ASN A 208 6.37 -1.91 -7.99
N HIS A 209 6.70 -3.18 -7.70
CA HIS A 209 8.09 -3.60 -7.60
C HIS A 209 8.80 -3.48 -8.95
N LYS A 210 10.03 -2.94 -8.97
CA LYS A 210 10.76 -2.65 -10.23
C LYS A 210 10.85 -3.83 -11.20
N THR A 211 11.05 -5.05 -10.68
CA THR A 211 11.13 -6.26 -11.51
C THR A 211 9.75 -6.76 -11.94
N ALA A 212 8.69 -6.55 -11.15
CA ALA A 212 7.34 -6.91 -11.53
C ALA A 212 6.83 -5.98 -12.65
N LYS A 213 7.10 -4.66 -12.54
CA LYS A 213 6.85 -3.67 -13.59
C LYS A 213 7.65 -3.96 -14.87
N ALA A 214 8.91 -4.39 -14.77
CA ALA A 214 9.68 -4.81 -15.95
C ALA A 214 9.02 -5.98 -16.71
N ILE A 215 8.55 -7.01 -15.97
CA ILE A 215 7.83 -8.16 -16.55
C ILE A 215 6.48 -7.73 -17.11
N GLU A 216 5.77 -6.82 -16.45
CA GLU A 216 4.53 -6.23 -16.93
C GLU A 216 4.72 -5.57 -18.30
N TYR A 217 5.73 -4.71 -18.45
CA TYR A 217 6.03 -4.10 -19.75
C TYR A 217 6.38 -5.13 -20.84
N MET A 218 7.13 -6.17 -20.50
CA MET A 218 7.41 -7.27 -21.44
C MET A 218 6.15 -8.06 -21.83
N ILE A 219 5.24 -8.34 -20.88
CA ILE A 219 3.96 -8.99 -21.19
C ILE A 219 3.13 -8.09 -22.10
N ILE A 220 3.05 -6.79 -21.84
CA ILE A 220 2.28 -5.86 -22.68
C ILE A 220 2.87 -5.79 -24.09
N ASP A 221 4.20 -5.68 -24.24
CA ASP A 221 4.86 -5.71 -25.55
C ASP A 221 4.58 -7.04 -26.29
N ALA A 222 4.63 -8.18 -25.58
CA ALA A 222 4.30 -9.48 -26.16
C ALA A 222 2.82 -9.57 -26.60
N LEU A 223 1.88 -9.07 -25.81
CA LEU A 223 0.47 -9.05 -26.17
C LEU A 223 0.18 -8.11 -27.34
N LEU A 224 0.84 -6.94 -27.40
CA LEU A 224 0.71 -6.01 -28.53
C LEU A 224 1.30 -6.58 -29.82
N ALA A 225 2.36 -7.39 -29.76
CA ALA A 225 2.87 -8.14 -30.91
C ALA A 225 1.90 -9.25 -31.38
N ALA A 226 1.10 -9.82 -30.47
CA ALA A 226 0.10 -10.85 -30.81
C ALA A 226 -1.25 -10.28 -31.27
N GLU A 227 -1.62 -9.07 -30.84
CA GLU A 227 -2.93 -8.45 -31.06
C GLU A 227 -3.35 -8.39 -32.56
N PRO A 228 -2.51 -7.99 -33.53
CA PRO A 228 -2.91 -7.91 -34.94
C PRO A 228 -3.41 -9.24 -35.53
N HIS A 229 -2.99 -10.36 -34.94
CA HIS A 229 -3.26 -11.72 -35.42
C HIS A 229 -4.33 -12.43 -34.58
N MET A 230 -4.29 -12.26 -33.25
CA MET A 230 -5.21 -12.93 -32.33
C MET A 230 -6.47 -12.12 -31.99
N LYS A 231 -6.44 -10.79 -32.14
CA LYS A 231 -7.52 -9.87 -31.76
C LYS A 231 -8.08 -10.18 -30.37
N ILE A 232 -7.22 -10.13 -29.36
CA ILE A 232 -7.59 -10.46 -27.98
C ILE A 232 -8.26 -9.28 -27.28
N ALA A 233 -7.99 -8.04 -27.71
CA ALA A 233 -8.56 -6.87 -27.08
C ALA A 233 -10.05 -6.67 -27.43
N GLU A 234 -10.50 -6.94 -28.66
CA GLU A 234 -11.92 -6.82 -29.04
C GLU A 234 -12.85 -7.80 -28.29
N GLN A 235 -12.29 -8.83 -27.65
CA GLN A 235 -13.04 -9.85 -26.90
C GLN A 235 -13.57 -9.36 -25.54
N VAL A 236 -13.14 -8.19 -25.05
CA VAL A 236 -13.67 -7.61 -23.78
C VAL A 236 -15.13 -7.18 -23.86
N PHE A 237 -15.70 -7.12 -25.07
CA PHE A 237 -17.10 -6.74 -25.33
C PHE A 237 -18.01 -7.95 -25.62
N ASP A 238 -17.49 -9.17 -25.52
CA ASP A 238 -18.21 -10.42 -25.81
C ASP A 238 -18.04 -11.38 -24.61
N PRO A 239 -19.05 -11.53 -23.72
CA PRO A 239 -18.90 -12.32 -22.49
C PRO A 239 -18.64 -13.81 -22.77
N GLU A 240 -19.20 -14.36 -23.85
CA GLU A 240 -18.99 -15.77 -24.24
C GLU A 240 -17.51 -16.05 -24.58
N ARG A 241 -16.77 -15.03 -25.04
CA ARG A 241 -15.33 -15.11 -25.27
C ARG A 241 -14.52 -14.70 -24.05
N TYR A 242 -14.94 -13.62 -23.39
CA TYR A 242 -14.20 -13.00 -22.29
C TYR A 242 -14.02 -13.95 -21.10
N VAL A 243 -15.00 -14.82 -20.83
CA VAL A 243 -14.90 -15.88 -19.80
C VAL A 243 -13.68 -16.81 -19.98
N TYR A 244 -13.18 -16.97 -21.21
CA TYR A 244 -11.99 -17.79 -21.51
C TYR A 244 -10.68 -16.98 -21.55
N LEU A 245 -10.74 -15.66 -21.38
CA LEU A 245 -9.58 -14.77 -21.43
C LEU A 245 -8.97 -14.64 -20.02
N THR A 246 -7.99 -15.51 -19.72
CA THR A 246 -7.31 -15.56 -18.41
C THR A 246 -5.79 -15.71 -18.58
N ASP A 247 -5.00 -15.73 -17.49
CA ASP A 247 -3.52 -15.81 -17.51
C ASP A 247 -2.93 -16.97 -18.35
N ASP A 248 -3.75 -17.97 -18.69
CA ASP A 248 -3.46 -19.05 -19.65
C ASP A 248 -3.22 -18.53 -21.10
N LEU A 249 -3.47 -17.25 -21.37
CA LEU A 249 -3.14 -16.57 -22.63
C LEU A 249 -1.64 -16.66 -23.00
N MET A 250 -0.73 -16.57 -22.02
CA MET A 250 0.71 -16.76 -22.28
C MET A 250 1.03 -18.19 -22.74
N PRO A 251 0.65 -19.26 -22.01
CA PRO A 251 0.72 -20.65 -22.50
C PRO A 251 0.09 -20.87 -23.89
N ARG A 252 -1.06 -20.24 -24.19
CA ARG A 252 -1.69 -20.31 -25.51
C ARG A 252 -0.81 -19.76 -26.63
N ILE A 253 -0.17 -18.60 -26.40
CA ILE A 253 0.77 -18.00 -27.35
C ILE A 253 2.05 -18.84 -27.47
N GLU A 254 2.63 -19.26 -26.34
CA GLU A 254 3.83 -20.13 -26.30
C GLU A 254 3.62 -21.47 -27.03
N MET A 255 2.41 -22.05 -26.98
CA MET A 255 2.07 -23.30 -27.66
C MET A 255 1.77 -23.13 -29.16
N SER A 256 1.49 -21.91 -29.64
CA SER A 256 1.11 -21.67 -31.03
C SER A 256 2.23 -22.00 -32.01
N ARG A 257 1.84 -22.47 -33.19
CA ARG A 257 2.75 -22.72 -34.33
C ARG A 257 2.65 -21.67 -35.42
N ASP A 258 1.85 -20.63 -35.19
CA ASP A 258 1.69 -19.51 -36.11
C ASP A 258 3.01 -18.73 -36.21
N PRO A 259 3.61 -18.59 -37.41
CA PRO A 259 4.84 -17.82 -37.57
C PRO A 259 4.71 -16.34 -37.20
N GLU A 260 3.50 -15.78 -37.24
CA GLU A 260 3.26 -14.37 -36.92
C GLU A 260 3.42 -14.09 -35.42
N LEU A 261 3.20 -15.10 -34.55
CA LEU A 261 3.32 -14.95 -33.09
C LEU A 261 4.76 -15.05 -32.58
N LYS A 262 5.76 -15.23 -33.44
CA LYS A 262 7.17 -15.44 -33.05
C LYS A 262 7.77 -14.29 -32.25
N GLU A 263 7.38 -13.04 -32.52
CA GLU A 263 7.86 -11.89 -31.75
C GLU A 263 7.35 -11.94 -30.30
N SER A 264 6.05 -12.20 -30.13
CA SER A 264 5.41 -12.41 -28.82
C SER A 264 6.05 -13.57 -28.05
N GLN A 265 6.25 -14.71 -28.73
CA GLN A 265 6.91 -15.89 -28.18
C GLN A 265 8.35 -15.59 -27.72
N ALA A 266 9.13 -14.85 -28.51
CA ALA A 266 10.50 -14.48 -28.15
C ALA A 266 10.54 -13.60 -26.88
N ILE A 267 9.57 -12.70 -26.70
CA ILE A 267 9.48 -11.87 -25.49
C ILE A 267 9.07 -12.72 -24.27
N PHE A 268 8.16 -13.68 -24.41
CA PHE A 268 7.83 -14.63 -23.35
C PHE A 268 9.02 -15.55 -22.99
N ASP A 269 9.78 -16.06 -23.95
CA ASP A 269 11.01 -16.82 -23.72
C ASP A 269 12.06 -16.02 -22.93
N ARG A 270 12.18 -14.71 -23.18
CA ARG A 270 13.02 -13.80 -22.38
C ARG A 270 12.52 -13.70 -20.93
N ILE A 271 11.21 -13.63 -20.69
CA ILE A 271 10.63 -13.70 -19.33
C ILE A 271 10.95 -15.04 -18.66
N ARG A 272 10.82 -16.17 -19.36
CA ARG A 272 11.11 -17.53 -18.86
C ARG A 272 12.58 -17.70 -18.48
N THR A 273 13.50 -17.20 -19.31
CA THR A 273 14.95 -17.26 -19.12
C THR A 273 15.52 -16.15 -18.23
N ARG A 274 14.66 -15.23 -17.76
CA ARG A 274 14.99 -14.08 -16.89
C ARG A 274 15.87 -13.00 -17.55
N ASP A 275 15.92 -12.95 -18.88
CA ASP A 275 16.42 -11.81 -19.65
C ASP A 275 15.38 -10.67 -19.65
N LEU A 276 15.25 -10.02 -18.49
CA LEU A 276 14.24 -8.99 -18.27
C LEU A 276 14.71 -7.59 -18.68
N TYR A 277 13.75 -6.72 -19.02
CA TYR A 277 13.99 -5.28 -19.13
C TYR A 277 14.62 -4.73 -17.84
N LYS A 278 15.62 -3.86 -18.00
CA LYS A 278 16.47 -3.43 -16.89
C LYS A 278 16.01 -2.07 -16.38
N CYS A 279 15.70 -1.97 -15.08
CA CYS A 279 15.49 -0.69 -14.41
C CYS A 279 16.84 0.02 -14.31
N VAL A 280 16.99 1.12 -15.04
CA VAL A 280 18.23 1.88 -15.22
C VAL A 280 18.49 2.83 -14.06
N ASP A 281 17.46 3.55 -13.63
CA ASP A 281 17.51 4.48 -12.49
C ASP A 281 16.08 4.70 -11.94
N TYR A 282 15.97 5.28 -10.73
CA TYR A 282 14.68 5.66 -10.15
C TYR A 282 14.79 6.88 -9.24
N LYS A 283 13.71 7.66 -9.12
CA LYS A 283 13.65 8.81 -8.22
C LYS A 283 12.24 9.03 -7.68
N VAL A 284 12.14 9.47 -6.43
CA VAL A 284 10.88 9.94 -5.82
C VAL A 284 10.85 11.46 -5.88
N PHE A 285 9.70 12.01 -6.26
CA PHE A 285 9.41 13.44 -6.25
C PHE A 285 8.18 13.71 -5.38
N GLU A 286 8.06 14.94 -4.90
CA GLU A 286 6.84 15.42 -4.26
C GLU A 286 5.67 15.41 -5.26
N TRP A 287 4.44 15.26 -4.76
CA TRP A 287 3.22 15.18 -5.58
C TRP A 287 3.05 16.35 -6.57
N ALA A 288 3.53 17.55 -6.20
CA ALA A 288 3.46 18.74 -7.05
C ALA A 288 4.26 18.62 -8.35
N TYR A 289 5.33 17.81 -8.39
CA TYR A 289 6.16 17.63 -9.59
C TYR A 289 5.52 16.73 -10.66
N LYS A 290 4.35 16.12 -10.41
CA LYS A 290 3.72 15.12 -11.31
C LYS A 290 3.65 15.58 -12.78
N ASP A 291 3.18 16.80 -13.03
CA ASP A 291 2.91 17.31 -14.39
C ASP A 291 4.23 17.74 -15.06
N ILE A 292 5.19 18.24 -14.28
CA ILE A 292 6.54 18.58 -14.74
C ILE A 292 7.30 17.30 -15.14
N CYS A 293 7.23 16.24 -14.32
CA CYS A 293 7.83 14.95 -14.64
C CYS A 293 7.27 14.38 -15.96
N GLU A 294 5.94 14.39 -16.13
CA GLU A 294 5.27 13.91 -17.35
C GLU A 294 5.69 14.71 -18.60
N GLN A 295 5.96 16.01 -18.49
CA GLN A 295 6.37 16.87 -19.60
C GLN A 295 7.88 16.86 -19.89
N HIS A 296 8.72 16.73 -18.86
CA HIS A 296 10.18 16.87 -19.00
C HIS A 296 10.92 15.55 -19.15
N ILE A 297 10.39 14.45 -18.60
CA ILE A 297 11.11 13.17 -18.55
C ILE A 297 10.41 12.20 -19.51
N THR A 298 10.76 12.28 -20.79
CA THR A 298 10.20 11.42 -21.85
C THR A 298 11.29 10.56 -22.50
N PRO A 299 10.94 9.40 -23.10
CA PRO A 299 11.90 8.56 -23.82
C PRO A 299 12.70 9.33 -24.89
N GLU A 300 12.07 10.25 -25.60
CA GLU A 300 12.67 11.06 -26.67
C GLU A 300 13.77 11.96 -26.11
N LYS A 301 13.46 12.73 -25.05
CA LYS A 301 14.42 13.63 -24.40
C LYS A 301 15.60 12.87 -23.78
N ILE A 302 15.34 11.70 -23.20
CA ILE A 302 16.39 10.82 -22.64
C ILE A 302 17.33 10.32 -23.76
N VAL A 303 16.78 9.90 -24.90
CA VAL A 303 17.56 9.42 -26.06
C VAL A 303 18.32 10.56 -26.74
N GLU A 304 17.72 11.74 -26.88
CA GLU A 304 18.37 12.94 -27.42
C GLU A 304 19.56 13.35 -26.54
N ALA A 305 19.34 13.50 -25.23
CA ALA A 305 20.40 13.82 -24.27
C ALA A 305 21.51 12.76 -24.27
N ALA A 306 21.16 11.48 -24.34
CA ALA A 306 22.13 10.39 -24.42
C ALA A 306 23.03 10.51 -25.67
N LYS A 307 22.46 10.75 -26.86
CA LYS A 307 23.23 10.93 -28.11
C LYS A 307 24.08 12.20 -28.11
N ASN A 308 23.58 13.28 -27.50
CA ASN A 308 24.34 14.54 -27.37
C ASN A 308 25.58 14.38 -26.48
N LEU A 309 25.50 13.61 -25.39
CA LEU A 309 26.64 13.35 -24.49
C LEU A 309 27.80 12.61 -25.20
N THR A 310 27.50 11.71 -26.14
CA THR A 310 28.50 10.93 -26.88
C THR A 310 29.11 11.65 -28.08
N ASN A 311 28.42 12.67 -28.60
CA ASN A 311 28.89 13.50 -29.71
C ASN A 311 29.77 14.68 -29.25
N SER A 312 29.91 14.92 -27.95
CA SER A 312 30.73 15.99 -27.40
C SER A 312 32.23 15.59 -27.35
N PRO A 313 33.16 16.36 -27.96
CA PRO A 313 34.58 15.94 -28.08
C PRO A 313 35.41 15.90 -26.79
N SER A 314 34.84 16.18 -25.61
CA SER A 314 35.57 16.48 -24.37
C SER A 314 35.26 15.58 -23.17
N THR A 315 34.37 14.59 -23.31
CA THR A 315 34.10 13.60 -22.26
C THR A 315 35.06 12.41 -22.36
N PRO A 316 35.78 12.04 -21.27
CA PRO A 316 36.45 10.74 -21.21
C PRO A 316 35.41 9.65 -21.37
N ARG A 317 35.72 8.58 -22.13
CA ARG A 317 34.91 7.36 -22.09
C ARG A 317 34.79 6.93 -20.63
N PRO A 318 33.59 6.63 -20.10
CA PRO A 318 33.43 6.31 -18.70
C PRO A 318 34.28 5.08 -18.37
N HIS A 319 35.33 5.28 -17.57
CA HIS A 319 36.07 4.19 -16.95
C HIS A 319 35.10 3.42 -16.06
N SER A 320 35.22 2.10 -16.09
CA SER A 320 34.25 1.17 -15.50
C SER A 320 34.42 1.03 -13.99
N ASP A 321 34.34 2.14 -13.26
CA ASP A 321 34.44 2.18 -11.79
C ASP A 321 33.09 1.91 -11.12
N VAL A 322 32.42 0.84 -11.59
CA VAL A 322 31.33 0.19 -10.87
C VAL A 322 31.61 -1.31 -10.90
N ASP A 323 32.06 -1.84 -9.76
CA ASP A 323 32.24 -3.26 -9.51
C ASP A 323 30.89 -3.98 -9.46
N ILE A 324 30.26 -4.16 -10.63
CA ILE A 324 29.27 -5.20 -10.85
C ILE A 324 30.02 -6.40 -11.43
N ALA A 325 30.52 -7.23 -10.54
CA ALA A 325 30.89 -8.59 -10.90
C ALA A 325 29.66 -9.31 -11.45
N ASP A 326 29.87 -10.17 -12.45
CA ASP A 326 28.87 -11.06 -13.07
C ASP A 326 27.90 -10.43 -14.10
N SER A 327 28.42 -10.02 -15.27
CA SER A 327 27.66 -10.00 -16.54
C SER A 327 28.56 -10.37 -17.73
N PRO A 328 28.39 -11.55 -18.36
CA PRO A 328 29.28 -12.06 -19.40
C PRO A 328 28.79 -11.70 -20.82
N ARG A 329 29.07 -10.46 -21.29
CA ARG A 329 29.10 -10.02 -22.70
C ARG A 329 29.64 -8.57 -22.79
N ARG A 330 30.93 -8.37 -23.07
CA ARG A 330 31.54 -7.02 -23.25
C ARG A 330 32.57 -6.96 -24.41
N ASP A 331 32.23 -7.47 -25.60
CA ASP A 331 33.17 -7.47 -26.75
C ASP A 331 32.56 -7.02 -28.11
N ALA A 332 31.32 -6.49 -28.13
CA ALA A 332 30.75 -5.89 -29.34
C ALA A 332 30.85 -4.35 -29.26
N PRO A 333 31.49 -3.66 -30.24
CA PRO A 333 31.38 -2.21 -30.35
C PRO A 333 29.93 -1.85 -30.65
N PHE A 334 29.40 -0.90 -29.89
CA PHE A 334 27.96 -0.62 -29.87
C PHE A 334 27.59 0.56 -30.76
N GLU A 335 26.70 0.35 -31.72
CA GLU A 335 26.20 1.41 -32.60
C GLU A 335 25.12 2.23 -31.89
N LEU A 336 25.49 3.43 -31.46
CA LEU A 336 24.60 4.40 -30.80
C LEU A 336 23.37 4.78 -31.66
N ASP A 337 23.44 4.56 -32.96
CA ASP A 337 22.34 4.79 -33.89
C ASP A 337 21.17 3.81 -33.66
N GLU A 338 21.41 2.61 -33.11
CA GLU A 338 20.36 1.67 -32.70
C GLU A 338 19.48 2.19 -31.55
N LEU A 339 19.95 3.18 -30.76
CA LEU A 339 19.16 3.72 -29.65
C LEU A 339 17.99 4.55 -30.18
N THR A 340 16.78 4.04 -30.00
CA THR A 340 15.51 4.70 -30.33
C THR A 340 14.67 4.92 -29.08
N PRO A 341 13.73 5.90 -29.07
CA PRO A 341 12.83 6.11 -27.94
C PRO A 341 12.06 4.85 -27.51
N GLY A 342 11.69 3.98 -28.46
CA GLY A 342 11.00 2.72 -28.17
C GLY A 342 11.83 1.69 -27.37
N GLN A 343 13.14 1.88 -27.22
CA GLN A 343 14.01 1.07 -26.35
C GLN A 343 14.06 1.57 -24.89
N VAL A 344 13.44 2.72 -24.59
CA VAL A 344 13.40 3.35 -23.27
C VAL A 344 11.96 3.41 -22.78
N ILE A 345 11.73 3.02 -21.52
CA ILE A 345 10.42 3.12 -20.88
C ILE A 345 10.55 4.08 -19.71
N VAL A 346 9.68 5.08 -19.65
CA VAL A 346 9.52 5.96 -18.49
C VAL A 346 8.23 5.57 -17.75
N ASP A 347 8.38 5.16 -16.49
CA ASP A 347 7.31 4.79 -15.56
C ASP A 347 7.12 5.93 -14.56
N LEU A 348 5.95 6.58 -14.57
CA LEU A 348 5.58 7.65 -13.64
C LEU A 348 4.39 7.21 -12.79
N THR A 349 4.67 6.46 -11.73
CA THR A 349 3.62 5.95 -10.84
C THR A 349 3.30 6.94 -9.73
N LYS A 350 2.03 7.35 -9.63
CA LYS A 350 1.48 8.23 -8.58
C LYS A 350 1.15 7.39 -7.33
N MET A 351 1.93 7.51 -6.26
CA MET A 351 1.73 6.77 -5.01
C MET A 351 0.98 7.61 -3.99
N HIS A 352 0.00 7.03 -3.29
CA HIS A 352 -0.75 7.75 -2.26
C HIS A 352 -1.46 6.83 -1.26
N TYR A 353 -1.83 7.40 -0.11
CA TYR A 353 -2.54 6.74 1.01
C TYR A 353 -4.04 6.46 0.75
N GLY A 354 -4.49 6.53 -0.51
CA GLY A 354 -5.89 6.31 -0.92
C GLY A 354 -6.57 7.55 -1.50
N MET A 355 -6.26 8.76 -1.00
CA MET A 355 -6.94 10.00 -1.40
C MET A 355 -6.02 11.06 -2.05
N LYS A 356 -5.23 10.65 -3.06
CA LYS A 356 -4.24 11.53 -3.73
C LYS A 356 -3.30 12.16 -2.69
N ASP A 357 -3.06 13.45 -2.76
CA ASP A 357 -2.25 14.24 -1.82
C ASP A 357 -2.88 14.47 -0.44
N LYS A 358 -4.13 14.05 -0.21
CA LYS A 358 -4.86 14.30 1.04
C LYS A 358 -4.75 13.16 2.03
N ASN A 359 -4.81 13.49 3.32
CA ASN A 359 -4.94 12.53 4.40
C ASN A 359 -6.27 11.76 4.24
N PRO A 360 -6.28 10.42 4.12
CA PRO A 360 -7.52 9.66 4.01
C PRO A 360 -8.40 9.80 5.26
N LEU A 361 -7.80 9.93 6.45
CA LEU A 361 -8.55 10.01 7.72
C LEU A 361 -9.45 11.25 7.81
N ASP A 362 -9.12 12.34 7.11
CA ASP A 362 -9.92 13.58 7.09
C ASP A 362 -11.32 13.37 6.46
N SER A 363 -11.48 12.32 5.64
CA SER A 363 -12.74 11.94 5.00
C SER A 363 -13.55 10.88 5.78
N ILE A 364 -12.92 10.26 6.79
CA ILE A 364 -13.55 9.26 7.65
C ILE A 364 -14.29 9.99 8.77
N LYS A 365 -15.46 9.46 9.12
CA LYS A 365 -16.24 9.93 10.26
C LYS A 365 -16.09 8.96 11.42
N PHE A 366 -15.90 9.53 12.60
CA PHE A 366 -15.67 8.82 13.84
C PHE A 366 -16.76 9.17 14.85
N TYR A 367 -17.15 8.22 15.69
CA TYR A 367 -18.00 8.46 16.85
C TYR A 367 -17.27 8.10 18.15
N SER A 368 -17.83 8.51 19.27
CA SER A 368 -17.35 8.15 20.61
C SER A 368 -18.38 7.25 21.26
N LYS A 369 -17.97 6.14 21.90
CA LYS A 369 -18.88 5.30 22.71
C LYS A 369 -19.72 6.10 23.72
N ASN A 370 -19.23 7.25 24.18
CA ASN A 370 -19.95 8.11 25.12
C ASN A 370 -21.05 8.96 24.45
N ASN A 371 -20.97 9.18 23.13
CA ASN A 371 -21.97 9.87 22.32
C ASN A 371 -22.11 9.16 20.96
N PRO A 372 -22.74 7.98 20.91
CA PRO A 372 -22.80 7.18 19.70
C PRO A 372 -23.63 7.83 18.59
N GLY A 373 -24.56 8.73 18.93
CA GLY A 373 -25.46 9.42 18.00
C GLY A 373 -24.84 10.57 17.20
N ARG A 374 -23.54 10.84 17.32
CA ARG A 374 -22.85 11.96 16.66
C ARG A 374 -21.54 11.50 16.04
N CYS A 375 -21.27 11.94 14.82
CA CYS A 375 -20.02 11.67 14.13
C CYS A 375 -19.22 12.96 13.84
N GLU A 376 -17.89 12.89 13.91
CA GLU A 376 -16.95 13.98 13.60
C GLU A 376 -15.67 13.45 12.93
N THR A 377 -14.88 14.34 12.32
CA THR A 377 -13.56 14.01 11.77
C THR A 377 -12.50 14.02 12.86
N ALA A 378 -11.58 13.05 12.86
CA ALA A 378 -10.46 13.03 13.80
C ALA A 378 -9.40 14.08 13.43
N GLY A 379 -8.92 14.86 14.39
CA GLY A 379 -7.76 15.74 14.21
C GLY A 379 -6.43 15.01 14.41
N PRO A 380 -5.28 15.61 14.02
CA PRO A 380 -3.96 15.01 14.25
C PRO A 380 -3.67 14.68 15.72
N GLY A 381 -4.22 15.48 16.65
CA GLY A 381 -4.11 15.25 18.10
C GLY A 381 -5.01 14.14 18.65
N ASP A 382 -6.01 13.66 17.89
CA ASP A 382 -6.89 12.56 18.29
C ASP A 382 -6.33 11.19 17.90
N VAL A 383 -5.45 11.14 16.89
CA VAL A 383 -4.84 9.90 16.36
C VAL A 383 -3.36 9.81 16.75
N SER A 384 -2.50 10.62 16.12
CA SER A 384 -1.06 10.65 16.38
C SER A 384 -0.39 11.88 15.74
N LEU A 385 0.48 12.55 16.49
CA LEU A 385 1.33 13.63 15.98
C LEU A 385 2.54 13.13 15.17
N LEU A 386 2.72 11.82 15.06
CA LEU A 386 3.83 11.18 14.32
C LEU A 386 3.39 10.63 12.94
N MET A 387 2.18 10.97 12.47
CA MET A 387 1.73 10.66 11.11
C MET A 387 2.50 11.52 10.08
N PRO A 388 2.61 11.06 8.81
CA PRO A 388 3.16 11.86 7.71
C PRO A 388 2.45 13.20 7.55
N SER A 389 3.19 14.23 7.15
CA SER A 389 2.64 15.53 6.72
C SER A 389 2.24 15.55 5.24
N VAL A 390 2.69 14.57 4.46
CA VAL A 390 2.46 14.43 3.01
C VAL A 390 1.95 13.02 2.73
N PHE A 391 0.87 12.92 1.94
CA PHE A 391 0.13 11.67 1.71
C PHE A 391 0.20 11.15 0.26
N GLY A 392 0.92 11.87 -0.61
CA GLY A 392 1.18 11.47 -2.00
C GLY A 392 2.60 11.81 -2.46
N GLU A 393 3.17 10.96 -3.30
CA GLU A 393 4.48 11.13 -3.95
C GLU A 393 4.42 10.61 -5.40
N VAL A 394 5.38 11.01 -6.24
CA VAL A 394 5.53 10.49 -7.61
C VAL A 394 6.78 9.65 -7.68
N LEU A 395 6.63 8.37 -8.00
CA LEU A 395 7.74 7.45 -8.20
C LEU A 395 8.04 7.32 -9.70
N LEU A 396 9.14 7.95 -10.12
CA LEU A 396 9.71 7.82 -11.44
C LEU A 396 10.64 6.62 -11.50
N ARG A 397 10.58 5.85 -12.60
CA ARG A 397 11.61 4.90 -13.00
C ARG A 397 11.88 5.00 -14.49
N VAL A 398 13.12 4.72 -14.86
CA VAL A 398 13.53 4.57 -16.26
C VAL A 398 13.98 3.13 -16.47
N TYR A 399 13.51 2.50 -17.53
CA TYR A 399 13.94 1.17 -17.96
C TYR A 399 14.51 1.22 -19.37
N THR A 400 15.30 0.20 -19.71
CA THR A 400 15.63 -0.11 -21.10
C THR A 400 15.24 -1.54 -21.44
N LYS A 401 14.79 -1.75 -22.69
CA LYS A 401 14.35 -3.07 -23.21
C LYS A 401 15.52 -4.02 -23.54
N ASP A 402 16.73 -3.46 -23.66
CA ASP A 402 17.97 -4.18 -24.00
C ASP A 402 19.12 -3.69 -23.09
N GLU A 403 19.76 -4.63 -22.39
CA GLU A 403 20.83 -4.39 -21.41
C GLU A 403 22.02 -3.62 -22.01
N ARG A 404 22.27 -3.74 -23.33
CA ARG A 404 23.35 -3.02 -24.03
C ARG A 404 23.23 -1.50 -23.87
N PHE A 405 22.01 -0.95 -23.81
CA PHE A 405 21.79 0.51 -23.67
C PHE A 405 21.84 1.01 -22.21
N PHE A 406 22.01 0.14 -21.20
CA PHE A 406 21.83 0.50 -19.78
C PHE A 406 22.62 1.77 -19.37
N GLY A 407 23.93 1.78 -19.61
CA GLY A 407 24.79 2.90 -19.17
C GLY A 407 24.51 4.21 -19.90
N ILE A 408 24.19 4.14 -21.20
CA ILE A 408 23.96 5.33 -22.04
C ILE A 408 22.57 5.94 -21.78
N VAL A 409 21.55 5.12 -21.52
CA VAL A 409 20.23 5.58 -21.06
C VAL A 409 20.33 6.20 -19.67
N GLN A 410 21.17 5.65 -18.77
CA GLN A 410 21.40 6.24 -17.45
C GLN A 410 22.03 7.64 -17.53
N ALA A 411 23.01 7.80 -18.43
CA ALA A 411 23.67 9.09 -18.66
C ALA A 411 22.69 10.13 -19.25
N GLY A 412 21.92 9.76 -20.27
CA GLY A 412 20.90 10.63 -20.86
C GLY A 412 19.82 11.05 -19.85
N TYR A 413 19.31 10.10 -19.05
CA TYR A 413 18.34 10.40 -17.99
C TYR A 413 18.90 11.39 -16.96
N ARG A 414 20.16 11.22 -16.53
CA ARG A 414 20.79 12.14 -15.56
C ARG A 414 21.03 13.54 -16.11
N ALA A 415 21.29 13.68 -17.42
CA ALA A 415 21.35 14.99 -18.08
C ALA A 415 19.97 15.68 -18.09
N VAL A 416 18.91 14.99 -18.53
CA VAL A 416 17.52 15.50 -18.48
C VAL A 416 17.12 15.91 -17.05
N LEU A 417 17.52 15.12 -16.04
CA LEU A 417 17.24 15.42 -14.63
C LEU A 417 18.00 16.65 -14.11
N ALA A 418 19.18 16.96 -14.65
CA ALA A 418 19.96 18.14 -14.26
C ALA A 418 19.36 19.45 -14.79
N GLU A 419 18.67 19.38 -15.94
CA GLU A 419 17.98 20.48 -16.62
C GLU A 419 16.53 20.68 -16.14
N MET A 420 16.03 19.81 -15.26
CA MET A 420 14.66 19.87 -14.73
C MET A 420 14.42 21.19 -13.97
N PRO A 421 13.30 21.90 -14.21
CA PRO A 421 12.97 23.13 -13.49
C PRO A 421 12.68 22.84 -12.01
N GLU A 422 12.95 23.83 -11.17
CA GLU A 422 12.60 23.79 -9.74
C GLU A 422 11.21 24.41 -9.54
N LEU A 423 10.41 23.83 -8.65
CA LEU A 423 9.12 24.43 -8.28
C LEU A 423 9.35 25.69 -7.44
N ASP A 424 8.60 26.75 -7.78
CA ASP A 424 8.50 27.93 -6.93
C ASP A 424 7.59 27.67 -5.71
N PRO A 425 7.52 28.60 -4.73
CA PRO A 425 6.67 28.45 -3.55
C PRO A 425 5.15 28.41 -3.83
N ALA A 426 4.70 28.75 -5.04
CA ALA A 426 3.31 28.65 -5.48
C ALA A 426 2.99 27.33 -6.21
N GLY A 427 4.01 26.55 -6.57
CA GLY A 427 3.87 25.30 -7.32
C GLY A 427 3.95 25.47 -8.84
N GLU A 428 4.47 26.59 -9.34
CA GLU A 428 4.74 26.82 -10.76
C GLU A 428 6.20 26.50 -11.11
N ALA A 429 6.45 26.10 -12.36
CA ALA A 429 7.78 25.70 -12.82
C ALA A 429 8.67 26.93 -13.08
N ALA A 430 9.71 27.11 -12.27
CA ALA A 430 10.69 28.17 -12.46
C ALA A 430 11.97 27.64 -13.14
N PRO A 431 12.56 28.36 -14.12
CA PRO A 431 13.85 28.00 -14.67
C PRO A 431 14.93 28.12 -13.59
N ARG A 432 15.83 27.11 -13.54
CA ARG A 432 16.91 27.05 -12.57
C ARG A 432 17.78 28.32 -12.61
N THR A 433 17.75 29.12 -11.56
CA THR A 433 18.68 30.23 -11.39
C THR A 433 20.07 29.67 -11.09
N GLN A 434 21.10 30.11 -11.81
CA GLN A 434 22.48 29.75 -11.53
C GLN A 434 22.94 30.42 -10.22
N ALA A 435 22.65 29.78 -9.08
CA ALA A 435 23.18 30.18 -7.79
C ALA A 435 24.70 29.92 -7.76
N ALA A 436 25.46 30.91 -7.30
CA ALA A 436 26.93 30.87 -7.30
C ALA A 436 27.48 29.70 -6.46
N ALA A 437 28.61 29.14 -6.90
CA ALA A 437 29.29 28.05 -6.21
C ALA A 437 29.68 28.45 -4.78
N GLY A 438 29.05 27.81 -3.78
CA GLY A 438 29.42 28.01 -2.37
C GLY A 438 28.34 27.69 -1.35
N THR A 439 28.08 26.39 -1.09
CA THR A 439 27.96 25.77 0.25
C THR A 439 27.42 24.34 0.12
N ASN A 440 28.08 23.37 0.76
CA ASN A 440 27.61 21.98 0.79
C ASN A 440 26.41 21.82 1.74
N ALA A 441 25.20 21.80 1.19
CA ALA A 441 24.07 21.11 1.82
C ALA A 441 24.10 19.64 1.37
N GLY A 442 24.52 18.74 2.26
CA GLY A 442 24.79 17.35 1.94
C GLY A 442 23.55 16.54 1.58
N ILE A 443 23.30 16.36 0.29
CA ILE A 443 22.34 15.37 -0.24
C ILE A 443 22.87 13.98 0.10
N THR A 444 22.17 13.24 0.97
CA THR A 444 22.56 11.89 1.37
C THR A 444 22.05 10.83 0.38
N THR A 445 22.84 10.58 -0.66
CA THR A 445 22.74 9.34 -1.44
C THR A 445 23.16 8.15 -0.57
N TRP A 446 22.22 7.30 -0.16
CA TRP A 446 22.52 6.07 0.58
C TRP A 446 22.89 4.96 -0.42
N SER A 447 24.19 4.84 -0.71
CA SER A 447 24.74 3.67 -1.38
C SER A 447 24.85 2.53 -0.37
N GLY A 448 24.07 1.47 -0.56
CA GLY A 448 24.16 0.27 0.25
C GLY A 448 25.43 -0.51 -0.07
N ASP A 449 26.45 -0.37 0.79
CA ASP A 449 27.36 -1.41 1.27
C ASP A 449 28.65 -0.76 1.83
N ARG A 450 28.82 -0.85 3.16
CA ARG A 450 30.13 -0.92 3.84
C ARG A 450 29.97 -1.21 5.33
N ASP A 451 30.89 -2.03 5.84
CA ASP A 451 30.87 -2.60 7.17
C ASP A 451 30.89 -1.60 8.33
N LEU A 452 30.27 -2.03 9.43
CA LEU A 452 30.43 -1.44 10.76
C LEU A 452 31.81 -1.77 11.35
N SER A 453 32.85 -1.07 10.91
CA SER A 453 34.16 -1.05 11.58
C SER A 453 34.47 0.32 12.19
N VAL A 454 34.28 0.44 13.50
CA VAL A 454 34.67 1.63 14.29
C VAL A 454 36.19 1.82 14.22
N SER A 455 36.66 3.03 13.90
CA SER A 455 38.08 3.39 13.98
C SER A 455 38.27 4.90 14.18
N PHE A 456 38.51 5.31 15.42
CA PHE A 456 39.11 6.62 15.71
C PHE A 456 40.61 6.58 15.37
N ARG A 457 41.13 7.59 14.67
CA ARG A 457 42.58 7.89 14.59
C ARG A 457 42.90 9.01 15.58
N GLU A 458 43.69 8.69 16.60
CA GLU A 458 45.15 8.88 16.70
C GLU A 458 45.55 10.28 17.21
N GLY A 459 45.95 10.32 18.49
CA GLY A 459 46.86 11.30 19.07
C GLY A 459 48.09 10.56 19.61
N THR A 460 49.26 11.19 19.55
CA THR A 460 50.60 10.57 19.57
C THR A 460 51.11 10.01 20.94
N PRO A 461 52.15 9.13 20.93
CA PRO A 461 52.64 8.34 22.08
C PRO A 461 53.96 8.94 22.67
N PRO A 462 54.93 8.23 23.30
CA PRO A 462 55.04 6.89 23.95
C PRO A 462 55.61 7.08 25.42
N PRO A 463 56.45 6.21 26.06
CA PRO A 463 56.78 4.77 25.93
C PRO A 463 56.45 4.01 27.25
N SER A 464 56.91 2.79 27.62
CA SER A 464 57.95 1.86 27.15
C SER A 464 57.65 0.43 27.69
N ASP A 465 58.11 -0.62 26.97
CA ASP A 465 58.51 -1.95 27.47
C ASP A 465 57.49 -2.84 28.24
N ALA A 466 57.41 -4.16 28.05
CA ALA A 466 58.06 -5.06 27.09
C ALA A 466 57.30 -6.42 26.99
N THR A 467 57.59 -7.17 25.91
CA THR A 467 57.57 -8.66 25.81
C THR A 467 56.30 -9.47 26.17
N LEU A 468 55.72 -10.04 25.10
CA LEU A 468 55.09 -11.39 24.98
C LEU A 468 55.90 -12.50 25.71
N PRO A 469 55.37 -13.72 26.06
CA PRO A 469 54.54 -14.54 25.13
C PRO A 469 53.54 -15.63 25.65
N VAL A 470 52.47 -15.85 24.85
CA VAL A 470 52.02 -17.14 24.25
C VAL A 470 51.48 -18.33 25.10
N THR A 471 50.46 -19.02 24.51
CA THR A 471 49.94 -20.40 24.73
C THR A 471 48.89 -20.68 25.84
N PRO A 472 48.01 -21.72 25.69
CA PRO A 472 46.59 -21.59 26.02
C PRO A 472 46.01 -22.75 26.87
N GLY A 473 44.68 -22.73 27.14
CA GLY A 473 43.94 -23.97 27.39
C GLY A 473 42.63 -23.87 28.17
N PHE A 474 41.55 -24.35 27.54
CA PHE A 474 40.57 -25.30 28.12
C PHE A 474 40.10 -25.15 29.58
N GLN A 475 38.85 -24.71 29.79
CA GLN A 475 37.69 -25.60 30.08
C GLN A 475 36.38 -24.84 30.35
N THR A 476 35.25 -25.50 30.04
CA THR A 476 33.86 -25.06 30.28
C THR A 476 33.20 -25.93 31.37
N PRO A 477 31.96 -25.65 31.84
CA PRO A 477 31.48 -24.43 32.50
C PRO A 477 31.19 -24.78 34.01
N PRO A 478 29.99 -24.96 34.61
CA PRO A 478 28.58 -24.57 34.33
C PRO A 478 27.94 -23.63 35.40
N ARG A 479 26.64 -23.30 35.18
CA ARG A 479 25.51 -23.08 36.14
C ARG A 479 25.83 -22.98 37.66
N ALA A 480 25.22 -22.09 38.47
CA ALA A 480 23.80 -21.67 38.49
C ALA A 480 23.54 -20.50 39.47
N SER A 481 22.42 -19.79 39.28
CA SER A 481 21.68 -18.96 40.27
C SER A 481 22.46 -17.78 40.90
N SER A 482 21.86 -16.77 41.53
CA SER A 482 20.45 -16.51 41.89
C SER A 482 20.16 -14.98 41.91
N THR A 483 18.86 -14.64 41.97
CA THR A 483 18.27 -13.38 42.51
C THR A 483 19.19 -12.56 43.44
N SER A 484 19.26 -11.21 43.40
CA SER A 484 18.12 -10.33 43.67
C SER A 484 18.42 -8.83 43.46
N THR A 485 17.35 -8.10 43.14
CA THR A 485 17.05 -6.68 43.40
C THR A 485 17.82 -5.95 44.53
N LEU A 486 18.35 -4.74 44.27
CA LEU A 486 17.74 -3.45 44.69
C LEU A 486 18.59 -2.20 44.37
N THR A 487 17.92 -1.23 43.75
CA THR A 487 18.10 0.24 43.77
C THR A 487 19.23 0.90 44.58
N SER A 488 19.87 1.90 43.97
CA SER A 488 20.00 3.22 44.62
C SER A 488 19.90 4.37 43.61
N VAL A 489 19.37 5.50 44.06
CA VAL A 489 19.01 6.69 43.27
C VAL A 489 19.95 7.84 43.63
N ARG A 490 20.38 8.63 42.62
CA ARG A 490 20.63 10.11 42.64
C ARG A 490 21.43 10.53 41.39
N SER A 491 21.39 11.76 40.87
CA SER A 491 20.32 12.78 40.76
C SER A 491 20.89 14.02 40.04
N PHE A 492 20.14 14.57 39.08
CA PHE A 492 20.27 15.93 38.49
C PHE A 492 21.61 16.40 37.88
N GLY A 493 21.58 16.62 36.57
CA GLY A 493 22.40 17.62 35.87
C GLY A 493 21.47 18.53 35.04
N ARG A 494 21.61 19.85 35.17
CA ARG A 494 20.69 20.87 34.60
C ARG A 494 21.47 21.76 33.65
N SER A 495 21.12 21.81 32.37
CA SER A 495 21.70 22.77 31.41
C SER A 495 20.60 23.67 30.82
N GLN A 496 20.88 24.97 30.82
CA GLN A 496 20.08 25.99 30.15
C GLN A 496 20.61 26.21 28.74
N SER A 497 19.75 26.57 27.79
CA SER A 497 20.13 27.28 26.57
C SER A 497 19.05 28.30 26.20
N GLY A 498 19.49 29.53 25.91
CA GLY A 498 18.64 30.64 25.50
C GLY A 498 18.34 30.67 23.99
N PRO A 499 17.54 31.64 23.52
CA PRO A 499 16.87 31.56 22.23
C PRO A 499 17.59 32.29 21.07
N VAL A 500 17.41 31.81 19.84
CA VAL A 500 17.71 32.57 18.61
C VAL A 500 16.67 32.27 17.52
N GLY A 501 16.10 33.34 16.95
CA GLY A 501 15.86 33.48 15.50
C GLY A 501 14.66 32.79 14.85
N MET A 502 13.65 33.57 14.46
CA MET A 502 12.50 33.11 13.65
C MET A 502 12.86 32.74 12.20
N GLY A 503 12.09 31.79 11.66
CA GLY A 503 11.88 31.55 10.22
C GLY A 503 10.61 30.72 10.00
N LEU A 504 9.45 31.39 9.85
CA LEU A 504 8.16 30.78 9.47
C LEU A 504 8.15 30.55 7.94
N SER A 505 7.38 29.65 7.31
CA SER A 505 6.09 28.99 7.63
C SER A 505 5.98 27.67 6.82
N ALA A 506 4.99 26.77 6.95
CA ALA A 506 3.72 26.84 7.68
C ALA A 506 3.38 25.50 8.35
N GLY A 507 3.59 25.41 9.66
CA GLY A 507 2.92 24.41 10.49
C GLY A 507 1.59 24.99 10.99
N ARG A 508 0.48 24.24 10.88
CA ARG A 508 -0.74 24.57 11.63
C ARG A 508 -0.43 24.47 13.12
N THR A 509 -0.31 25.60 13.80
CA THR A 509 -0.14 25.65 15.25
C THR A 509 -1.41 25.14 15.91
N ILE A 510 -1.42 23.87 16.32
CA ILE A 510 -2.52 23.30 17.11
C ILE A 510 -2.66 24.14 18.37
N SER A 511 -3.81 24.76 18.56
CA SER A 511 -4.06 25.58 19.73
C SER A 511 -4.34 24.65 20.90
N VAL A 512 -3.73 24.91 22.06
CA VAL A 512 -4.05 24.20 23.31
C VAL A 512 -5.52 24.46 23.76
N ARG A 513 -6.27 25.27 23.00
CA ARG A 513 -7.69 25.55 23.19
C ARG A 513 -8.61 24.79 22.21
N ASP A 514 -8.05 24.07 21.25
CA ASP A 514 -8.81 23.20 20.35
C ASP A 514 -9.41 22.06 21.17
N ILE A 515 -10.72 21.92 21.11
CA ILE A 515 -11.49 21.05 22.02
C ILE A 515 -11.48 19.65 21.43
N ASN A 516 -11.12 18.61 22.20
CA ASN A 516 -11.38 17.25 21.75
C ASN A 516 -12.91 17.03 21.70
N HIS A 517 -13.44 16.96 20.49
CA HIS A 517 -14.87 16.90 20.19
C HIS A 517 -15.54 15.59 20.64
N PHE A 518 -14.75 14.53 20.90
CA PHE A 518 -15.21 13.23 21.35
C PHE A 518 -15.45 13.16 22.87
N THR A 519 -15.22 14.26 23.60
CA THR A 519 -15.47 14.38 25.05
C THR A 519 -16.93 14.74 25.36
N THR A 520 -17.56 13.98 26.26
CA THR A 520 -18.93 14.24 26.76
C THR A 520 -18.97 15.07 28.04
N VAL A 521 -17.81 15.51 28.52
CA VAL A 521 -17.65 16.21 29.78
C VAL A 521 -17.64 17.72 29.51
N PRO A 522 -18.58 18.51 30.05
CA PRO A 522 -18.56 19.96 29.88
C PRO A 522 -17.24 20.57 30.37
N LYS A 523 -16.78 21.65 29.74
CA LYS A 523 -15.56 22.39 30.16
C LYS A 523 -15.56 22.81 31.64
N ASN A 524 -16.74 22.85 32.26
CA ASN A 524 -16.98 23.32 33.61
C ASN A 524 -17.19 22.14 34.60
N TYR A 525 -16.91 20.90 34.20
CA TYR A 525 -17.17 19.71 35.02
C TYR A 525 -16.27 19.67 36.25
N VAL A 526 -16.91 19.74 37.42
CA VAL A 526 -16.26 19.52 38.71
C VAL A 526 -16.50 18.06 39.10
N PRO A 527 -15.46 17.20 39.15
CA PRO A 527 -15.61 15.84 39.62
C PRO A 527 -16.08 15.85 41.08
N LYS A 528 -17.11 15.07 41.40
CA LYS A 528 -17.54 14.89 42.80
C LYS A 528 -16.43 14.13 43.54
N SER A 529 -15.77 14.80 44.47
CA SER A 529 -14.80 14.17 45.36
C SER A 529 -15.41 12.93 46.03
N PRO A 530 -14.71 11.79 46.10
CA PRO A 530 -15.23 10.59 46.74
C PRO A 530 -15.45 10.89 48.23
N THR A 531 -16.71 10.99 48.63
CA THR A 531 -17.10 11.29 50.02
C THR A 531 -16.74 10.11 50.92
N HIS A 532 -15.56 10.17 51.53
CA HIS A 532 -15.09 9.22 52.51
C HIS A 532 -15.92 9.36 53.80
N GLY A 533 -17.01 8.60 53.90
CA GLY A 533 -18.00 8.83 54.94
C GLY A 533 -18.79 7.58 55.32
N HIS A 534 -18.18 6.67 56.10
CA HIS A 534 -18.82 6.01 57.24
C HIS A 534 -17.79 5.26 58.11
N LYS A 535 -17.24 5.95 59.13
CA LYS A 535 -16.53 5.29 60.25
C LYS A 535 -17.57 4.59 61.14
N ARG A 536 -17.75 3.28 60.96
CA ARG A 536 -18.55 2.46 61.90
C ARG A 536 -17.79 2.32 63.22
N LYS A 537 -18.32 2.89 64.31
CA LYS A 537 -17.79 2.69 65.67
C LYS A 537 -17.85 1.21 66.03
N ARG A 538 -16.72 0.63 66.48
CA ARG A 538 -16.71 -0.61 67.25
C ARG A 538 -16.89 -0.27 68.73
N SER A 539 -17.89 -0.87 69.37
CA SER A 539 -17.97 -1.01 70.83
C SER A 539 -18.02 -2.50 71.16
N ARG A 540 -17.18 -2.91 72.10
CA ARG A 540 -17.04 -4.30 72.60
C ARG A 540 -18.18 -4.64 73.55
N ALA A 541 -18.63 -5.90 73.51
CA ALA A 541 -19.23 -6.61 74.64
C ALA A 541 -18.90 -8.11 74.46
N ASP A 542 -18.64 -8.81 75.56
CA ASP A 542 -18.00 -10.13 75.59
C ASP A 542 -18.99 -11.31 75.53
N THR A 543 -18.41 -12.51 75.69
CA THR A 543 -18.97 -13.88 75.79
C THR A 543 -19.01 -14.71 74.49
N SER A 544 -18.58 -15.97 74.40
CA SER A 544 -17.57 -16.86 75.03
C SER A 544 -18.09 -18.31 74.95
N VAL A 545 -17.17 -19.28 74.73
CA VAL A 545 -17.30 -20.75 74.96
C VAL A 545 -17.80 -21.65 73.79
N ASP A 546 -16.89 -22.55 73.37
CA ASP A 546 -17.00 -23.93 72.81
C ASP A 546 -17.93 -24.30 71.61
N ALA A 547 -17.76 -25.45 70.92
CA ALA A 547 -16.59 -26.30 70.56
C ALA A 547 -17.06 -27.44 69.59
N GLY A 548 -16.14 -28.11 68.88
CA GLY A 548 -16.39 -29.32 68.06
C GLY A 548 -16.87 -29.03 66.62
N ALA A 549 -16.26 -29.45 65.50
CA ALA A 549 -15.53 -30.66 65.08
C ALA A 549 -16.42 -31.80 64.53
N GLU A 550 -16.24 -32.10 63.23
CA GLU A 550 -16.47 -33.40 62.54
C GLU A 550 -17.92 -33.99 62.53
N THR A 551 -18.45 -34.72 61.53
CA THR A 551 -17.89 -35.54 60.43
C THR A 551 -18.94 -35.80 59.32
N GLU A 552 -18.48 -36.11 58.10
CA GLU A 552 -18.98 -37.08 57.08
C GLU A 552 -20.47 -37.34 56.67
N ALA A 553 -20.57 -37.93 55.46
CA ALA A 553 -21.57 -38.89 54.96
C ALA A 553 -22.84 -38.40 54.20
N THR A 554 -22.71 -38.31 52.87
CA THR A 554 -23.74 -38.77 51.90
C THR A 554 -23.91 -40.30 51.98
N PRO A 555 -25.06 -40.94 51.59
CA PRO A 555 -25.40 -41.05 50.16
C PRO A 555 -26.90 -41.25 49.73
N ALA A 556 -27.24 -40.62 48.60
CA ALA A 556 -27.87 -41.21 47.39
C ALA A 556 -29.35 -41.73 47.31
N LYS A 557 -29.83 -41.63 46.03
CA LYS A 557 -30.84 -42.43 45.30
C LYS A 557 -32.35 -42.13 45.44
N LYS A 558 -32.92 -41.54 44.38
CA LYS A 558 -33.83 -42.18 43.38
C LYS A 558 -34.21 -41.12 42.32
N ARG A 559 -34.32 -41.42 41.02
CA ARG A 559 -34.10 -42.69 40.29
C ARG A 559 -33.64 -42.36 38.87
#